data_AF-A0A0F9Q1X0-F1
#
_entry.id   AF-A0A0F9Q1X0-F1
#
_cell.length_a   1.000
_cell.length_b   1.000
_cell.length_c   1.000
_cell.angle_alpha   90.00
_cell.angle_beta   90.00
_cell.angle_gamma   90.00
#
_symmetry.space_group_name_H-M   'P 1'
#
loop_
_entity.id
_entity.type
_entity.pdbx_description
1 polymer ?
#
loop_
_entity_poly.entity_id
_entity_poly.type
_entity_poly.pdbx_seq_one_letter_code
_entity_poly.pdbx_strand_id
1 'polypeptide(L)'
;MPQIAGKQIKPGTITDAQVDSTVIIAAGTNPYTSDQSMGSNRLTGVADGTASGDAVNKGQLDGAIAGITWVNPASVNGYHANLTIAGINGLTPALGDAVVATDAGTPTAGSSDALSAGDIAEFNGTEWKLIVTNSGGFPPVGTRAIVSTTATLLSPLTGSLDDGKIAEWDGTSVTPALAASPDGEGILVAGEGSVNENKAYVFDGVVPTGTWIQFSGLGLVTAGDGLSKITNTLNVNVGDGIEIVGDNVTADLGNGLKFIATEIAVEPADIAGAGLEDDGSDNLRISAAAAGDGLTGGAGSTLAVQADGDTVSVSASGVKANTQVDTDKNVSASLTASDDDAATAATLTSAPVGSGYVRTFVNGVGVVVGDGVKTGEVELFFSADGGTTALAFGAITTSSTIHWRGSQAGFELATTDRISFDYLAII
;
A
#
# COMPACT_ATOMS: atom_id res chain seq x y z
N MET A 1 -64.71 -80.62 -11.09
CA MET A 1 -63.49 -80.45 -10.24
C MET A 1 -62.93 -79.06 -10.50
N PRO A 2 -62.39 -78.39 -9.48
CA PRO A 2 -62.61 -76.96 -9.21
C PRO A 2 -61.71 -76.00 -9.98
N GLN A 3 -62.22 -74.79 -10.15
CA GLN A 3 -61.47 -73.57 -10.47
C GLN A 3 -60.30 -73.43 -9.47
N ILE A 4 -59.06 -73.47 -9.97
CA ILE A 4 -57.89 -73.06 -9.18
C ILE A 4 -57.99 -71.55 -9.06
N ALA A 5 -58.59 -71.08 -7.96
CA ALA A 5 -58.48 -69.72 -7.47
C ALA A 5 -57.00 -69.31 -7.48
N GLY A 6 -56.72 -68.03 -7.75
CA GLY A 6 -55.40 -67.50 -8.06
C GLY A 6 -54.30 -68.07 -7.17
N LYS A 7 -53.07 -68.16 -7.71
CA LYS A 7 -51.87 -68.60 -6.99
C LYS A 7 -51.67 -67.76 -5.71
N GLN A 8 -52.43 -68.07 -4.68
CA GLN A 8 -52.27 -67.54 -3.35
C GLN A 8 -51.09 -68.30 -2.79
N ILE A 9 -50.00 -67.56 -2.59
CA ILE A 9 -48.88 -68.04 -1.81
C ILE A 9 -49.47 -68.42 -0.45
N LYS A 10 -49.39 -69.71 -0.07
CA LYS A 10 -49.90 -70.16 1.23
C LYS A 10 -49.21 -69.31 2.32
N PRO A 11 -49.94 -68.75 3.29
CA PRO A 11 -49.34 -68.02 4.41
C PRO A 11 -48.23 -68.85 5.08
N GLY A 12 -47.03 -68.29 5.20
CA GLY A 12 -45.86 -68.96 5.80
C GLY A 12 -45.07 -69.91 4.89
N THR A 13 -45.35 -69.98 3.58
CA THR A 13 -44.66 -70.91 2.66
C THR A 13 -43.53 -70.26 1.87
N ILE A 14 -43.45 -68.93 1.89
CA ILE A 14 -42.22 -68.22 1.54
C ILE A 14 -41.62 -67.82 2.88
N THR A 15 -40.47 -68.40 3.20
CA THR A 15 -39.72 -68.03 4.40
C THR A 15 -39.15 -66.63 4.20
N ASP A 16 -38.88 -65.90 5.29
CA ASP A 16 -38.24 -64.58 5.20
C ASP A 16 -36.95 -64.64 4.36
N ALA A 17 -36.19 -65.75 4.48
CA ALA A 17 -35.00 -66.03 3.66
C ALA A 17 -35.25 -66.13 2.14
N GLN A 18 -36.44 -66.57 1.72
CA GLN A 18 -36.81 -66.66 0.29
C GLN A 18 -37.29 -65.31 -0.25
N VAL A 19 -37.90 -64.46 0.57
CA VAL A 19 -38.19 -63.05 0.22
C VAL A 19 -36.89 -62.24 0.18
N ASP A 20 -36.00 -62.46 1.15
CA ASP A 20 -34.74 -61.72 1.32
C ASP A 20 -33.73 -61.95 0.20
N SER A 21 -33.88 -62.95 -0.66
CA SER A 21 -32.92 -63.21 -1.75
C SER A 21 -33.29 -62.57 -3.09
N THR A 22 -34.51 -62.01 -3.22
CA THR A 22 -35.06 -61.60 -4.52
C THR A 22 -35.74 -60.22 -4.56
N VAL A 23 -35.88 -59.55 -3.41
CA VAL A 23 -36.59 -58.27 -3.31
C VAL A 23 -35.70 -57.20 -2.70
N ILE A 24 -35.93 -55.93 -3.05
CA ILE A 24 -35.40 -54.77 -2.32
C ILE A 24 -35.89 -54.88 -0.88
N ILE A 25 -34.99 -55.21 0.04
CA ILE A 25 -35.30 -55.26 1.47
C ILE A 25 -35.11 -53.87 2.07
N ALA A 26 -36.03 -53.46 2.94
CA ALA A 26 -36.03 -52.13 3.56
C ALA A 26 -34.73 -51.81 4.33
N ALA A 27 -34.00 -52.84 4.76
CA ALA A 27 -32.71 -52.71 5.43
C ALA A 27 -31.54 -52.39 4.48
N GLY A 28 -31.72 -52.47 3.16
CA GLY A 28 -30.68 -52.17 2.17
C GLY A 28 -29.51 -53.17 2.15
N THR A 29 -29.61 -54.30 2.85
CA THR A 29 -28.48 -55.24 3.05
C THR A 29 -28.12 -56.07 1.81
N ASN A 30 -28.91 -56.01 0.75
CA ASN A 30 -28.59 -56.63 -0.53
C ASN A 30 -28.09 -55.58 -1.52
N PRO A 31 -26.77 -55.45 -1.74
CA PRO A 31 -26.24 -54.51 -2.70
C PRO A 31 -26.57 -54.94 -4.13
N TYR A 32 -26.92 -53.96 -4.96
CA TYR A 32 -26.92 -54.17 -6.40
C TYR A 32 -25.48 -54.25 -6.89
N THR A 33 -25.14 -55.36 -7.56
CA THR A 33 -23.80 -55.59 -8.13
C THR A 33 -23.69 -55.11 -9.58
N SER A 34 -24.75 -54.51 -10.11
CA SER A 34 -24.83 -53.94 -11.46
C SER A 34 -25.89 -52.84 -11.51
N ASP A 35 -25.90 -52.06 -12.60
CA ASP A 35 -26.85 -50.97 -12.82
C ASP A 35 -28.30 -51.45 -12.79
N GLN A 36 -29.15 -50.68 -12.11
CA GLN A 36 -30.57 -51.00 -12.00
C GLN A 36 -31.39 -50.05 -12.86
N SER A 37 -32.08 -50.60 -13.86
CA SER A 37 -33.03 -49.83 -14.66
C SER A 37 -34.41 -49.83 -13.99
N MET A 38 -34.99 -48.63 -13.83
CA MET A 38 -36.38 -48.45 -13.39
C MET A 38 -37.39 -48.42 -14.56
N GLY A 39 -36.90 -48.59 -15.80
CA GLY A 39 -37.70 -48.37 -17.00
C GLY A 39 -38.30 -46.96 -17.02
N SER A 40 -39.60 -46.84 -17.27
CA SER A 40 -40.33 -45.56 -17.24
C SER A 40 -40.91 -45.20 -15.86
N ASN A 41 -40.55 -45.93 -14.80
CA ASN A 41 -41.06 -45.70 -13.44
C ASN A 41 -40.15 -44.75 -12.65
N ARG A 42 -40.72 -44.09 -11.62
CA ARG A 42 -40.01 -43.12 -10.78
C ARG A 42 -39.59 -43.74 -9.45
N LEU A 43 -38.42 -43.35 -8.94
CA LEU A 43 -38.06 -43.51 -7.53
C LEU A 43 -38.50 -42.26 -6.77
N THR A 44 -39.44 -42.41 -5.83
CA THR A 44 -40.02 -41.29 -5.07
C THR A 44 -39.58 -41.33 -3.61
N GLY A 45 -39.51 -40.18 -2.95
CA GLY A 45 -39.13 -40.09 -1.52
C GLY A 45 -37.64 -40.22 -1.24
N VAL A 46 -36.79 -40.01 -2.25
CA VAL A 46 -35.33 -39.90 -2.07
C VAL A 46 -35.05 -38.66 -1.24
N ALA A 47 -34.41 -38.85 -0.08
CA ALA A 47 -33.99 -37.75 0.79
C ALA A 47 -32.86 -36.93 0.14
N ASP A 48 -32.45 -35.87 0.82
CA ASP A 48 -31.34 -35.04 0.37
C ASP A 48 -30.01 -35.82 0.44
N GLY A 49 -29.29 -35.93 -0.67
CA GLY A 49 -27.95 -36.51 -0.70
C GLY A 49 -26.96 -35.66 0.11
N THR A 50 -26.12 -36.30 0.92
CA THR A 50 -25.15 -35.66 1.82
C THR A 50 -23.72 -36.15 1.62
N ALA A 51 -23.54 -37.36 1.08
CA ALA A 51 -22.25 -37.95 0.70
C ALA A 51 -22.06 -37.96 -0.83
N SER A 52 -20.81 -38.10 -1.28
CA SER A 52 -20.44 -38.05 -2.71
C SER A 52 -20.99 -39.18 -3.58
N GLY A 53 -21.52 -40.25 -2.98
CA GLY A 53 -22.14 -41.37 -3.67
C GLY A 53 -23.66 -41.42 -3.55
N ASP A 54 -24.28 -40.46 -2.86
CA ASP A 54 -25.73 -40.45 -2.65
C ASP A 54 -26.48 -40.10 -3.94
N ALA A 55 -27.68 -40.65 -4.10
CA ALA A 55 -28.61 -40.17 -5.11
C ALA A 55 -29.12 -38.78 -4.70
N VAL A 56 -29.03 -37.81 -5.62
CA VAL A 56 -29.57 -36.46 -5.44
C VAL A 56 -31.03 -36.44 -5.88
N ASN A 57 -31.93 -35.91 -5.05
CA ASN A 57 -33.32 -35.76 -5.45
C ASN A 57 -33.52 -34.53 -6.35
N LYS A 58 -34.61 -34.51 -7.13
CA LYS A 58 -34.88 -33.41 -8.08
C LYS A 58 -34.96 -32.05 -7.39
N GLY A 59 -35.49 -31.96 -6.17
CA GLY A 59 -35.61 -30.70 -5.44
C GLY A 59 -34.25 -30.10 -5.09
N GLN A 60 -33.28 -30.92 -4.68
CA GLN A 60 -31.91 -30.48 -4.48
C GLN A 60 -31.25 -30.01 -5.77
N LEU A 61 -31.45 -30.75 -6.88
CA LEU A 61 -30.92 -30.34 -8.18
C LEU A 61 -31.53 -29.00 -8.61
N ASP A 62 -32.86 -28.86 -8.52
CA ASP A 62 -33.58 -27.64 -8.85
C ASP A 62 -33.13 -26.46 -7.99
N GLY A 63 -32.88 -26.68 -6.70
CA GLY A 63 -32.35 -25.68 -5.78
C GLY A 63 -30.90 -25.29 -6.08
N ALA A 64 -30.05 -26.26 -6.43
CA ALA A 64 -28.66 -26.01 -6.80
C ALA A 64 -28.52 -25.21 -8.11
N ILE A 65 -29.49 -25.35 -9.01
CA ILE A 65 -29.55 -24.57 -10.27
C ILE A 65 -30.49 -23.37 -10.18
N ALA A 66 -31.13 -23.13 -9.03
CA ALA A 66 -32.03 -21.99 -8.84
C ALA A 66 -31.21 -20.69 -8.88
N GLY A 67 -31.61 -19.77 -9.76
CA GLY A 67 -30.89 -18.52 -10.00
C GLY A 67 -29.82 -18.61 -11.10
N ILE A 68 -29.53 -19.81 -11.61
CA ILE A 68 -28.76 -19.97 -12.85
C ILE A 68 -29.73 -19.88 -14.03
N THR A 69 -29.87 -18.68 -14.60
CA THR A 69 -30.54 -18.52 -15.89
C THR A 69 -29.58 -18.98 -16.97
N TRP A 70 -29.71 -20.23 -17.42
CA TRP A 70 -29.02 -20.71 -18.62
C TRP A 70 -29.60 -20.01 -19.83
N VAL A 71 -29.04 -18.86 -20.19
CA VAL A 71 -29.35 -18.21 -21.45
C VAL A 71 -28.56 -18.94 -22.53
N ASN A 72 -29.23 -19.40 -23.60
CA ASN A 72 -28.55 -20.03 -24.73
C ASN A 72 -27.45 -19.08 -25.26
N PRO A 73 -26.24 -19.55 -25.53
CA PRO A 73 -25.19 -18.68 -26.05
C PRO A 73 -25.61 -18.03 -27.38
N ALA A 74 -25.08 -16.85 -27.67
CA ALA A 74 -25.17 -16.28 -29.00
C ALA A 74 -24.19 -16.99 -29.94
N SER A 75 -24.54 -17.08 -31.22
CA SER A 75 -23.64 -17.58 -32.25
C SER A 75 -22.66 -16.51 -32.74
N VAL A 76 -23.08 -15.25 -32.78
CA VAL A 76 -22.26 -14.11 -33.25
C VAL A 76 -22.53 -12.85 -32.41
N ASN A 77 -21.54 -11.94 -32.40
CA ASN A 77 -21.69 -10.58 -31.91
C ASN A 77 -21.39 -9.59 -33.03
N GLY A 78 -22.40 -8.83 -33.46
CA GLY A 78 -22.28 -7.95 -34.64
C GLY A 78 -23.40 -8.12 -35.67
N TYR A 79 -24.50 -8.79 -35.32
CA TYR A 79 -25.60 -8.99 -36.25
C TYR A 79 -26.28 -7.65 -36.56
N HIS A 80 -26.34 -7.28 -37.84
CA HIS A 80 -26.86 -5.97 -38.24
C HIS A 80 -27.77 -5.97 -39.46
N ALA A 81 -27.95 -7.10 -40.17
CA ALA A 81 -28.80 -7.12 -41.36
C ALA A 81 -29.21 -8.53 -41.83
N ASN A 82 -30.31 -8.60 -42.57
CA ASN A 82 -30.61 -9.71 -43.47
C ASN A 82 -30.46 -9.23 -44.93
N LEU A 83 -29.59 -9.87 -45.71
CA LEU A 83 -29.23 -9.38 -47.04
C LEU A 83 -29.17 -10.51 -48.06
N THR A 84 -29.38 -10.16 -49.32
CA THR A 84 -28.99 -11.04 -50.44
C THR A 84 -27.47 -11.01 -50.59
N ILE A 85 -26.88 -11.97 -51.30
CA ILE A 85 -25.45 -11.96 -51.60
C ILE A 85 -25.04 -10.67 -52.31
N ALA A 86 -25.88 -10.15 -53.21
CA ALA A 86 -25.65 -8.85 -53.85
C ALA A 86 -25.64 -7.69 -52.83
N GLY A 87 -26.50 -7.75 -51.81
CA GLY A 87 -26.52 -6.79 -50.70
C GLY A 87 -25.27 -6.89 -49.83
N ILE A 88 -24.84 -8.11 -49.48
CA ILE A 88 -23.60 -8.36 -48.71
C ILE A 88 -22.40 -7.79 -49.46
N ASN A 89 -22.32 -7.98 -50.78
CA ASN A 89 -21.24 -7.42 -51.62
C ASN A 89 -21.28 -5.89 -51.73
N GLY A 90 -22.41 -5.27 -51.42
CA GLY A 90 -22.56 -3.81 -51.35
C GLY A 90 -22.11 -3.21 -50.01
N LEU A 91 -21.81 -4.04 -49.00
CA LEU A 91 -21.36 -3.57 -47.69
C LEU A 91 -19.88 -3.15 -47.72
N THR A 92 -19.52 -2.28 -46.78
CA THR A 92 -18.12 -2.05 -46.37
C THR A 92 -17.98 -2.58 -44.94
N PRO A 93 -17.82 -3.90 -44.75
CA PRO A 93 -17.89 -4.52 -43.42
C PRO A 93 -16.64 -4.25 -42.58
N ALA A 94 -16.84 -4.18 -41.27
CA ALA A 94 -15.80 -4.20 -40.26
C ALA A 94 -15.64 -5.61 -39.65
N LEU A 95 -14.51 -5.85 -38.96
CA LEU A 95 -14.27 -7.11 -38.25
C LEU A 95 -15.42 -7.42 -37.27
N GLY A 96 -16.01 -8.60 -37.36
CA GLY A 96 -17.10 -9.08 -36.49
C GLY A 96 -18.49 -8.73 -36.99
N ASP A 97 -18.63 -7.97 -38.07
CA ASP A 97 -19.93 -7.69 -38.69
C ASP A 97 -20.58 -8.99 -39.14
N ALA A 98 -21.83 -9.23 -38.72
CA ALA A 98 -22.56 -10.45 -39.02
C ALA A 98 -23.91 -10.18 -39.72
N VAL A 99 -24.27 -11.07 -40.64
CA VAL A 99 -25.48 -10.97 -41.46
C VAL A 99 -26.15 -12.33 -41.62
N VAL A 100 -27.46 -12.32 -41.88
CA VAL A 100 -28.17 -13.50 -42.39
C VAL A 100 -28.29 -13.40 -43.91
N ALA A 101 -27.82 -14.41 -44.62
CA ALA A 101 -28.01 -14.51 -46.07
C ALA A 101 -29.47 -14.87 -46.39
N THR A 102 -30.06 -14.24 -47.41
CA THR A 102 -31.46 -14.45 -47.81
C THR A 102 -31.61 -15.18 -49.15
N ASP A 103 -30.50 -15.39 -49.86
CA ASP A 103 -30.39 -16.18 -51.08
C ASP A 103 -29.03 -16.90 -51.12
N ALA A 104 -28.85 -17.79 -52.10
CA ALA A 104 -27.63 -18.59 -52.22
C ALA A 104 -26.60 -17.94 -53.15
N GLY A 105 -25.32 -18.04 -52.77
CA GLY A 105 -24.19 -17.58 -53.57
C GLY A 105 -22.94 -17.34 -52.70
N THR A 106 -21.88 -16.83 -53.31
CA THR A 106 -20.60 -16.58 -52.62
C THR A 106 -20.33 -15.08 -52.59
N PRO A 107 -20.18 -14.44 -51.41
CA PRO A 107 -19.74 -13.07 -51.32
C PRO A 107 -18.37 -12.87 -51.99
N THR A 108 -18.13 -11.69 -52.56
CA THR A 108 -16.93 -11.41 -53.37
C THR A 108 -15.75 -10.90 -52.56
N ALA A 109 -15.92 -10.63 -51.25
CA ALA A 109 -14.83 -10.19 -50.39
C ALA A 109 -13.91 -11.38 -50.07
N GLY A 110 -12.61 -11.24 -50.35
CA GLY A 110 -11.62 -12.29 -50.04
C GLY A 110 -12.00 -13.67 -50.61
N SER A 111 -11.73 -14.73 -49.86
CA SER A 111 -12.10 -16.12 -50.21
C SER A 111 -13.30 -16.56 -49.35
N SER A 112 -14.38 -15.77 -49.38
CA SER A 112 -15.59 -16.01 -48.58
C SER A 112 -16.20 -17.39 -48.82
N ASP A 113 -16.85 -17.93 -47.79
CA ASP A 113 -17.58 -19.18 -47.88
C ASP A 113 -18.83 -19.02 -48.77
N ALA A 114 -19.26 -20.12 -49.41
CA ALA A 114 -20.54 -20.14 -50.10
C ALA A 114 -21.67 -20.16 -49.06
N LEU A 115 -22.64 -19.27 -49.23
CA LEU A 115 -23.79 -19.11 -48.35
C LEU A 115 -25.08 -19.55 -49.06
N SER A 116 -26.04 -19.98 -48.27
CA SER A 116 -27.42 -20.30 -48.64
C SER A 116 -28.38 -19.41 -47.85
N ALA A 117 -29.64 -19.34 -48.30
CA ALA A 117 -30.68 -18.65 -47.55
C ALA A 117 -30.78 -19.22 -46.12
N GLY A 118 -30.78 -18.34 -45.13
CA GLY A 118 -30.83 -18.67 -43.70
C GLY A 118 -29.47 -18.93 -43.05
N ASP A 119 -28.37 -18.90 -43.78
CA ASP A 119 -27.02 -19.00 -43.19
C ASP A 119 -26.68 -17.70 -42.45
N ILE A 120 -25.97 -17.82 -41.32
CA ILE A 120 -25.36 -16.68 -40.63
C ILE A 120 -23.89 -16.64 -40.96
N ALA A 121 -23.44 -15.52 -41.52
CA ALA A 121 -22.04 -15.27 -41.84
C ALA A 121 -21.49 -14.09 -41.03
N GLU A 122 -20.21 -14.15 -40.69
CA GLU A 122 -19.47 -13.10 -39.98
C GLU A 122 -18.22 -12.71 -40.78
N PHE A 123 -17.93 -11.41 -40.85
CA PHE A 123 -16.76 -10.89 -41.53
C PHE A 123 -15.54 -10.95 -40.62
N ASN A 124 -14.52 -11.70 -41.02
CA ASN A 124 -13.30 -11.89 -40.22
C ASN A 124 -12.24 -10.78 -40.42
N GLY A 125 -12.62 -9.66 -41.05
CA GLY A 125 -11.73 -8.57 -41.42
C GLY A 125 -11.19 -8.68 -42.86
N THR A 126 -11.30 -9.83 -43.51
CA THR A 126 -10.88 -10.04 -44.91
C THR A 126 -11.96 -10.69 -45.77
N GLU A 127 -12.71 -11.64 -45.22
CA GLU A 127 -13.73 -12.43 -45.91
C GLU A 127 -14.91 -12.77 -45.00
N TRP A 128 -16.04 -13.15 -45.61
CA TRP A 128 -17.23 -13.63 -44.90
C TRP A 128 -17.11 -15.13 -44.64
N LYS A 129 -17.16 -15.51 -43.37
CA LYS A 129 -17.12 -16.91 -42.91
C LYS A 129 -18.49 -17.37 -42.48
N LEU A 130 -18.87 -18.57 -42.87
CA LEU A 130 -20.09 -19.22 -42.40
C LEU A 130 -19.92 -19.59 -40.91
N ILE A 131 -20.78 -19.05 -40.04
CA ILE A 131 -20.77 -19.36 -38.60
C ILE A 131 -21.91 -20.31 -38.24
N VAL A 132 -23.09 -20.11 -38.83
CA VAL A 132 -24.25 -20.98 -38.58
C VAL A 132 -24.84 -21.41 -39.91
N THR A 133 -24.85 -22.72 -40.13
CA THR A 133 -25.54 -23.34 -41.26
C THR A 133 -27.05 -23.32 -41.05
N ASN A 134 -27.79 -22.93 -42.09
CA ASN A 134 -29.24 -22.91 -42.12
C ASN A 134 -29.85 -24.30 -41.87
N SER A 135 -31.11 -24.30 -41.43
CA SER A 135 -31.99 -25.46 -41.40
C SER A 135 -33.26 -25.15 -42.17
N GLY A 136 -33.41 -25.72 -43.37
CA GLY A 136 -34.61 -25.53 -44.18
C GLY A 136 -34.76 -24.13 -44.79
N GLY A 137 -33.65 -23.41 -45.03
CA GLY A 137 -33.67 -22.05 -45.58
C GLY A 137 -33.76 -20.93 -44.55
N PHE A 138 -33.71 -21.27 -43.25
CA PHE A 138 -33.78 -20.34 -42.13
C PHE A 138 -32.65 -20.62 -41.14
N PRO A 139 -32.23 -19.63 -40.33
CA PRO A 139 -31.36 -19.93 -39.18
C PRO A 139 -32.04 -20.96 -38.27
N PRO A 140 -31.31 -21.96 -37.73
CA PRO A 140 -31.89 -22.98 -36.87
C PRO A 140 -32.69 -22.42 -35.68
N VAL A 141 -33.66 -23.21 -35.20
CA VAL A 141 -34.45 -22.83 -34.00
C VAL A 141 -33.54 -22.62 -32.79
N GLY A 142 -33.76 -21.53 -32.06
CA GLY A 142 -32.99 -21.17 -30.87
C GLY A 142 -31.61 -20.57 -31.17
N THR A 143 -31.26 -20.36 -32.45
CA THR A 143 -30.09 -19.56 -32.81
C THR A 143 -30.29 -18.13 -32.27
N ARG A 144 -29.24 -17.58 -31.65
CA ARG A 144 -29.24 -16.23 -31.07
C ARG A 144 -28.08 -15.41 -31.59
N ALA A 145 -28.25 -14.11 -31.72
CA ALA A 145 -27.18 -13.18 -32.08
C ALA A 145 -27.32 -11.86 -31.33
N ILE A 146 -26.19 -11.22 -31.03
CA ILE A 146 -26.19 -9.88 -30.44
C ILE A 146 -26.31 -8.86 -31.56
N VAL A 147 -27.33 -7.99 -31.46
CA VAL A 147 -27.51 -6.85 -32.37
C VAL A 147 -26.55 -5.73 -31.98
N SER A 148 -25.81 -5.19 -32.94
CA SER A 148 -24.78 -4.16 -32.70
C SER A 148 -24.79 -3.06 -33.75
N THR A 149 -24.74 -1.80 -33.32
CA THR A 149 -24.58 -0.62 -34.21
C THR A 149 -23.14 -0.32 -34.60
N THR A 150 -22.17 -1.19 -34.31
CA THR A 150 -20.81 -1.07 -34.88
C THR A 150 -20.84 -0.98 -36.41
N ALA A 151 -21.90 -1.50 -37.03
CA ALA A 151 -22.30 -1.26 -38.41
C ALA A 151 -23.68 -0.58 -38.49
N THR A 152 -23.99 0.00 -39.65
CA THR A 152 -25.35 0.54 -39.90
C THR A 152 -26.35 -0.61 -39.90
N LEU A 153 -27.32 -0.58 -38.97
CA LEU A 153 -28.38 -1.57 -38.90
C LEU A 153 -29.32 -1.43 -40.12
N LEU A 154 -29.61 -2.56 -40.75
CA LEU A 154 -30.47 -2.66 -41.94
C LEU A 154 -31.63 -3.62 -41.68
N SER A 155 -32.66 -3.54 -42.53
CA SER A 155 -33.84 -4.39 -42.47
C SER A 155 -33.48 -5.86 -42.23
N PRO A 156 -34.19 -6.58 -41.32
CA PRO A 156 -35.44 -6.20 -40.65
C PRO A 156 -35.28 -5.29 -39.43
N LEU A 157 -34.06 -4.88 -39.09
CA LEU A 157 -33.80 -4.03 -37.93
C LEU A 157 -34.26 -2.59 -38.20
N THR A 158 -34.77 -1.94 -37.18
CA THR A 158 -35.39 -0.61 -37.19
C THR A 158 -34.40 0.53 -36.94
N GLY A 159 -33.11 0.27 -37.15
CA GLY A 159 -32.04 1.23 -36.89
C GLY A 159 -31.63 1.25 -35.41
N SER A 160 -31.27 2.41 -34.89
CA SER A 160 -30.67 2.53 -33.55
C SER A 160 -31.52 1.98 -32.41
N LEU A 161 -32.84 1.82 -32.56
CA LEU A 161 -33.73 1.29 -31.51
C LEU A 161 -33.50 -0.19 -31.19
N ASP A 162 -32.83 -0.93 -32.06
CA ASP A 162 -32.56 -2.36 -31.88
C ASP A 162 -31.15 -2.65 -31.35
N ASP A 163 -30.32 -1.61 -31.21
CA ASP A 163 -28.97 -1.78 -30.67
C ASP A 163 -28.99 -2.38 -29.27
N GLY A 164 -28.08 -3.33 -29.03
CA GLY A 164 -27.99 -4.02 -27.76
C GLY A 164 -29.05 -5.10 -27.53
N LYS A 165 -30.03 -5.28 -28.43
CA LYS A 165 -31.01 -6.38 -28.34
C LYS A 165 -30.37 -7.73 -28.67
N ILE A 166 -31.04 -8.80 -28.25
CA ILE A 166 -30.77 -10.15 -28.74
C ILE A 166 -31.78 -10.51 -29.83
N ALA A 167 -31.26 -10.91 -30.98
CA ALA A 167 -32.01 -11.53 -32.05
C ALA A 167 -32.11 -13.04 -31.83
N GLU A 168 -33.32 -13.60 -31.91
CA GLU A 168 -33.56 -15.03 -31.77
C GLU A 168 -34.43 -15.54 -32.93
N TRP A 169 -34.02 -16.67 -33.51
CA TRP A 169 -34.71 -17.30 -34.63
C TRP A 169 -35.48 -18.54 -34.18
N ASP A 170 -36.69 -18.71 -34.72
CA ASP A 170 -37.58 -19.84 -34.42
C ASP A 170 -37.48 -21.00 -35.43
N GLY A 171 -36.59 -20.89 -36.43
CA GLY A 171 -36.43 -21.88 -37.50
C GLY A 171 -37.43 -21.79 -38.65
N THR A 172 -38.30 -20.77 -38.68
CA THR A 172 -39.37 -20.64 -39.70
C THR A 172 -39.30 -19.35 -40.52
N SER A 173 -38.44 -18.41 -40.13
CA SER A 173 -38.28 -17.10 -40.73
C SER A 173 -36.81 -16.67 -40.71
N VAL A 174 -36.38 -15.88 -41.69
CA VAL A 174 -35.08 -15.19 -41.63
C VAL A 174 -35.14 -13.96 -40.72
N THR A 175 -36.34 -13.44 -40.42
CA THR A 175 -36.52 -12.30 -39.52
C THR A 175 -36.59 -12.80 -38.07
N PRO A 176 -35.65 -12.37 -37.20
CA PRO A 176 -35.64 -12.79 -35.81
C PRO A 176 -36.72 -12.08 -34.99
N ALA A 177 -37.09 -12.68 -33.86
CA ALA A 177 -37.68 -11.96 -32.75
C ALA A 177 -36.57 -11.19 -32.01
N LEU A 178 -36.85 -9.94 -31.63
CA LEU A 178 -35.89 -9.10 -30.91
C LEU A 178 -36.33 -8.94 -29.45
N ALA A 179 -35.43 -9.27 -28.52
CA ALA A 179 -35.62 -9.09 -27.09
C ALA A 179 -34.70 -7.98 -26.56
N ALA A 180 -35.24 -7.07 -25.75
CA ALA A 180 -34.44 -6.05 -25.08
C ALA A 180 -33.65 -6.69 -23.92
N SER A 181 -32.36 -6.41 -23.90
CA SER A 181 -31.45 -6.89 -22.87
C SER A 181 -31.55 -6.01 -21.63
N PRO A 182 -31.85 -6.54 -20.43
CA PRO A 182 -31.77 -5.77 -19.20
C PRO A 182 -30.31 -5.49 -18.82
N ASP A 183 -30.11 -4.43 -18.05
CA ASP A 183 -28.81 -4.10 -17.47
C ASP A 183 -28.25 -5.29 -16.66
N GLY A 184 -26.97 -5.59 -16.87
CA GLY A 184 -26.28 -6.74 -16.27
C GLY A 184 -26.54 -8.09 -16.95
N GLU A 185 -27.31 -8.16 -18.05
CA GLU A 185 -27.48 -9.43 -18.78
C GLU A 185 -26.11 -9.91 -19.31
N GLY A 186 -25.75 -11.15 -18.97
CA GLY A 186 -24.52 -11.79 -19.44
C GLY A 186 -24.79 -12.77 -20.57
N ILE A 187 -23.95 -12.76 -21.61
CA ILE A 187 -24.05 -13.69 -22.73
C ILE A 187 -22.66 -14.18 -23.17
N LEU A 188 -22.57 -15.46 -23.53
CA LEU A 188 -21.39 -16.05 -24.15
C LEU A 188 -21.62 -16.16 -25.66
N VAL A 189 -20.60 -15.84 -26.46
CA VAL A 189 -20.61 -16.15 -27.90
C VAL A 189 -19.91 -17.49 -28.12
N ALA A 190 -20.64 -18.46 -28.69
CA ALA A 190 -20.20 -19.84 -28.87
C ALA A 190 -20.32 -20.34 -30.32
N GLY A 191 -20.45 -19.44 -31.30
CA GLY A 191 -20.39 -19.83 -32.72
C GLY A 191 -18.98 -20.27 -33.10
N GLU A 192 -18.83 -21.52 -33.50
CA GLU A 192 -17.56 -22.09 -33.95
C GLU A 192 -17.02 -21.30 -35.14
N GLY A 193 -15.77 -20.82 -35.04
CA GLY A 193 -15.13 -20.02 -36.09
C GLY A 193 -15.49 -18.54 -36.07
N SER A 194 -16.31 -18.08 -35.13
CA SER A 194 -16.57 -16.65 -34.95
C SER A 194 -15.32 -15.92 -34.44
N VAL A 195 -15.10 -14.68 -34.87
CA VAL A 195 -14.06 -13.81 -34.29
C VAL A 195 -14.34 -13.46 -32.82
N ASN A 196 -15.57 -13.73 -32.39
CA ASN A 196 -16.06 -13.56 -31.03
C ASN A 196 -16.20 -14.87 -30.27
N GLU A 197 -15.80 -16.01 -30.84
CA GLU A 197 -15.87 -17.31 -30.20
C GLU A 197 -15.19 -17.32 -28.82
N ASN A 198 -15.88 -17.91 -27.83
CA ASN A 198 -15.45 -18.01 -26.43
C ASN A 198 -15.28 -16.66 -25.71
N LYS A 199 -15.80 -15.56 -26.27
CA LYS A 199 -15.88 -14.26 -25.58
C LYS A 199 -17.24 -14.13 -24.91
N ALA A 200 -17.22 -13.71 -23.66
CA ALA A 200 -18.41 -13.34 -22.92
C ALA A 200 -18.59 -11.82 -22.92
N TYR A 201 -19.83 -11.36 -22.87
CA TYR A 201 -20.22 -9.96 -22.82
C TYR A 201 -21.26 -9.74 -21.71
N VAL A 202 -21.29 -8.55 -21.12
CA VAL A 202 -22.38 -8.06 -20.28
C VAL A 202 -22.97 -6.81 -20.91
N PHE A 203 -24.29 -6.73 -20.91
CA PHE A 203 -24.99 -5.52 -21.30
C PHE A 203 -24.95 -4.50 -20.16
N ASP A 204 -24.43 -3.32 -20.43
CA ASP A 204 -24.37 -2.19 -19.49
C ASP A 204 -25.30 -1.09 -19.98
N GLY A 205 -26.31 -0.75 -19.18
CA GLY A 205 -27.29 0.29 -19.45
C GLY A 205 -28.64 -0.23 -19.96
N VAL A 206 -29.28 0.54 -20.83
CA VAL A 206 -30.66 0.29 -21.29
C VAL A 206 -30.73 0.37 -22.80
N VAL A 207 -31.34 -0.62 -23.45
CA VAL A 207 -31.61 -0.58 -24.91
C VAL A 207 -32.42 0.67 -25.26
N PRO A 208 -32.01 1.47 -26.26
CA PRO A 208 -30.93 1.21 -27.22
C PRO A 208 -29.56 1.83 -26.88
N THR A 209 -29.46 2.59 -25.80
CA THR A 209 -28.25 3.36 -25.48
C THR A 209 -27.20 2.57 -24.71
N GLY A 210 -27.58 1.44 -24.14
CA GLY A 210 -26.67 0.51 -23.46
C GLY A 210 -25.74 -0.18 -24.45
N THR A 211 -24.64 -0.72 -23.96
CA THR A 211 -23.59 -1.33 -24.78
C THR A 211 -23.22 -2.70 -24.24
N TRP A 212 -22.95 -3.66 -25.15
CA TRP A 212 -22.36 -4.94 -24.77
C TRP A 212 -20.86 -4.78 -24.54
N ILE A 213 -20.44 -4.95 -23.29
CA ILE A 213 -19.04 -4.83 -22.88
C ILE A 213 -18.46 -6.23 -22.76
N GLN A 214 -17.35 -6.49 -23.47
CA GLN A 214 -16.66 -7.77 -23.38
C GLN A 214 -16.07 -7.96 -21.97
N PHE A 215 -16.26 -9.14 -21.39
CA PHE A 215 -15.43 -9.60 -20.28
C PHE A 215 -14.00 -9.82 -20.81
N SER A 216 -13.11 -8.87 -20.54
CA SER A 216 -11.70 -8.98 -20.94
C SER A 216 -10.81 -9.64 -19.87
N GLY A 217 -11.37 -10.29 -18.85
CA GLY A 217 -10.62 -10.99 -17.80
C GLY A 217 -11.42 -11.24 -16.51
N LEU A 218 -10.76 -11.81 -15.49
CA LEU A 218 -11.34 -12.06 -14.17
C LEU A 218 -11.79 -10.73 -13.52
N GLY A 219 -13.10 -10.53 -13.38
CA GLY A 219 -13.71 -9.49 -12.54
C GLY A 219 -13.95 -8.13 -13.22
N LEU A 220 -15.21 -7.89 -13.60
CA LEU A 220 -15.76 -6.55 -13.80
C LEU A 220 -15.82 -5.87 -12.41
N VAL A 221 -15.05 -4.80 -12.20
CA VAL A 221 -15.27 -3.92 -11.05
C VAL A 221 -16.14 -2.77 -11.56
N THR A 222 -17.44 -2.79 -11.25
CA THR A 222 -18.31 -1.63 -11.45
C THR A 222 -17.92 -0.58 -10.42
N ALA A 223 -16.90 0.19 -10.77
CA ALA A 223 -16.37 1.24 -9.94
C ALA A 223 -17.27 2.48 -10.05
N GLY A 224 -17.93 2.87 -8.95
CA GLY A 224 -18.48 4.23 -8.83
C GLY A 224 -17.35 5.27 -8.77
N ASP A 225 -17.68 6.55 -8.56
CA ASP A 225 -16.71 7.67 -8.62
C ASP A 225 -15.44 7.44 -7.77
N GLY A 226 -15.52 6.67 -6.69
CA GLY A 226 -14.42 6.37 -5.77
C GLY A 226 -13.43 5.27 -6.20
N LEU A 227 -13.65 4.57 -7.32
CA LEU A 227 -12.72 3.57 -7.84
C LEU A 227 -12.46 3.83 -9.34
N SER A 228 -11.28 3.48 -9.85
CA SER A 228 -11.04 3.39 -11.30
C SER A 228 -10.09 2.23 -11.59
N LYS A 229 -10.18 1.62 -12.77
CA LYS A 229 -9.25 0.55 -13.17
C LYS A 229 -8.48 1.00 -14.41
N ILE A 230 -7.16 0.96 -14.35
CA ILE A 230 -6.28 1.18 -15.49
C ILE A 230 -5.43 -0.08 -15.65
N THR A 231 -5.64 -0.84 -16.73
CA THR A 231 -4.98 -2.14 -16.97
C THR A 231 -5.22 -3.15 -15.83
N ASN A 232 -4.16 -3.67 -15.20
CA ASN A 232 -4.21 -4.55 -14.04
C ASN A 232 -4.24 -3.81 -12.69
N THR A 233 -4.21 -2.48 -12.71
CA THR A 233 -4.23 -1.66 -11.49
C THR A 233 -5.65 -1.20 -11.19
N LEU A 234 -6.13 -1.53 -10.00
CA LEU A 234 -7.32 -0.93 -9.43
C LEU A 234 -6.88 0.27 -8.58
N ASN A 235 -7.26 1.46 -9.00
CA ASN A 235 -7.05 2.71 -8.28
C ASN A 235 -8.26 3.00 -7.39
N VAL A 236 -8.01 3.62 -6.25
CA VAL A 236 -9.04 4.29 -5.45
C VAL A 236 -8.98 5.77 -5.80
N ASN A 237 -10.06 6.30 -6.39
CA ASN A 237 -10.19 7.70 -6.75
C ASN A 237 -10.60 8.49 -5.51
N VAL A 238 -9.62 8.68 -4.65
CA VAL A 238 -9.81 9.31 -3.35
C VAL A 238 -10.05 10.79 -3.58
N GLY A 239 -11.29 11.24 -3.38
CA GLY A 239 -11.57 12.68 -3.27
C GLY A 239 -10.87 13.22 -2.02
N ASP A 240 -11.61 13.37 -0.92
CA ASP A 240 -11.06 13.89 0.34
C ASP A 240 -10.31 12.85 1.20
N GLY A 241 -10.17 11.59 0.75
CA GLY A 241 -9.39 10.56 1.43
C GLY A 241 -9.90 9.11 1.27
N ILE A 242 -9.24 8.16 1.97
CA ILE A 242 -9.68 6.77 2.12
C ILE A 242 -10.10 6.55 3.58
N GLU A 243 -11.38 6.24 3.83
CA GLU A 243 -11.86 5.77 5.13
C GLU A 243 -11.98 4.24 5.11
N ILE A 244 -11.22 3.54 5.97
CA ILE A 244 -11.27 2.08 6.10
C ILE A 244 -11.82 1.73 7.47
N VAL A 245 -13.06 1.23 7.49
CA VAL A 245 -13.77 0.91 8.73
C VAL A 245 -13.54 -0.55 9.10
N GLY A 246 -12.67 -0.78 10.09
CA GLY A 246 -12.62 -2.03 10.85
C GLY A 246 -11.67 -3.13 10.34
N ASP A 247 -11.00 -2.93 9.21
CA ASP A 247 -10.01 -3.86 8.66
C ASP A 247 -8.61 -3.22 8.54
N ASN A 248 -7.57 -4.06 8.47
CA ASN A 248 -6.18 -3.59 8.36
C ASN A 248 -5.87 -3.08 6.94
N VAL A 249 -5.25 -1.90 6.86
CA VAL A 249 -4.66 -1.37 5.62
C VAL A 249 -3.19 -1.72 5.60
N THR A 250 -2.78 -2.65 4.72
CA THR A 250 -1.35 -2.90 4.48
C THR A 250 -0.94 -2.10 3.25
N ALA A 251 -0.46 -0.87 3.44
CA ALA A 251 0.16 -0.12 2.35
C ALA A 251 1.68 -0.27 2.43
N ASP A 252 2.30 -0.52 1.29
CA ASP A 252 3.75 -0.38 1.11
C ASP A 252 4.07 1.12 1.07
N LEU A 253 4.01 1.74 2.24
CA LEU A 253 4.52 3.08 2.44
C LEU A 253 6.04 2.95 2.33
N GLY A 254 6.64 3.51 1.30
CA GLY A 254 8.09 3.49 1.15
C GLY A 254 8.81 3.99 2.41
N ASN A 255 10.11 3.73 2.48
CA ASN A 255 10.98 4.11 3.59
C ASN A 255 10.63 5.51 4.18
N GLY A 256 10.32 5.56 5.48
CA GLY A 256 10.07 6.80 6.23
C GLY A 256 8.66 7.02 6.78
N LEU A 257 7.64 6.29 6.33
CA LEU A 257 6.29 6.33 6.93
C LEU A 257 5.83 4.92 7.31
N LYS A 258 5.20 4.78 8.48
CA LYS A 258 4.76 3.49 9.02
C LYS A 258 3.40 3.63 9.68
N PHE A 259 2.50 2.69 9.42
CA PHE A 259 1.29 2.56 10.24
C PHE A 259 1.67 1.98 11.61
N ILE A 260 1.51 2.77 12.65
CA ILE A 260 1.38 2.28 14.03
C ILE A 260 -0.11 2.18 14.34
N ALA A 261 -0.48 1.35 15.33
CA ALA A 261 -1.83 0.83 15.55
C ALA A 261 -3.03 1.76 15.19
N THR A 262 -2.94 3.06 15.47
CA THR A 262 -4.00 4.04 15.21
C THR A 262 -3.59 5.23 14.33
N GLU A 263 -2.34 5.31 13.86
CA GLU A 263 -1.81 6.51 13.18
C GLU A 263 -0.70 6.17 12.17
N ILE A 264 -0.49 7.05 11.20
CA ILE A 264 0.71 7.03 10.36
C ILE A 264 1.82 7.77 11.11
N ALA A 265 2.77 7.03 11.64
CA ALA A 265 4.00 7.58 12.21
C ALA A 265 5.08 7.76 11.13
N VAL A 266 6.03 8.63 11.43
CA VAL A 266 7.27 8.74 10.68
C VAL A 266 8.26 7.72 11.25
N GLU A 267 9.01 7.04 10.38
CA GLU A 267 10.15 6.20 10.78
C GLU A 267 11.45 6.98 10.45
N PRO A 268 11.90 7.90 11.33
CA PRO A 268 12.96 8.84 10.99
C PRO A 268 14.30 8.18 10.71
N ALA A 269 14.53 6.95 11.19
CA ALA A 269 15.72 6.17 10.88
C ALA A 269 15.96 6.02 9.36
N ASP A 270 14.87 5.94 8.59
CA ASP A 270 14.91 5.78 7.13
C ASP A 270 15.04 7.10 6.36
N ILE A 271 14.79 8.25 7.02
CA ILE A 271 14.87 9.59 6.41
C ILE A 271 16.18 10.30 6.79
N ALA A 272 16.54 10.24 8.07
CA ALA A 272 17.62 11.01 8.69
C ALA A 272 18.72 10.14 9.31
N GLY A 273 18.65 8.81 9.15
CA GLY A 273 19.56 7.88 9.84
C GLY A 273 19.39 7.95 11.36
N ALA A 274 20.47 7.74 12.11
CA ALA A 274 20.43 7.77 13.58
C ALA A 274 20.36 9.17 14.20
N GLY A 275 20.22 10.24 13.39
CA GLY A 275 20.25 11.63 13.88
C GLY A 275 18.95 12.08 14.54
N LEU A 276 17.81 11.55 14.09
CA LEU A 276 16.49 11.86 14.62
C LEU A 276 15.80 10.59 15.13
N GLU A 277 15.00 10.72 16.18
CA GLU A 277 14.14 9.67 16.70
C GLU A 277 12.71 10.19 16.89
N ASP A 278 11.76 9.29 16.67
CA ASP A 278 10.40 9.43 17.17
C ASP A 278 10.45 9.18 18.68
N ASP A 279 9.92 10.11 19.48
CA ASP A 279 9.94 10.00 20.95
C ASP A 279 8.80 9.15 21.52
N GLY A 280 7.99 8.53 20.65
CA GLY A 280 6.81 7.75 21.01
C GLY A 280 5.57 8.61 21.28
N SER A 281 5.67 9.92 21.04
CA SER A 281 4.55 10.87 20.92
C SER A 281 4.57 11.48 19.52
N ASP A 282 3.73 12.49 19.26
CA ASP A 282 3.61 13.14 17.94
C ASP A 282 4.81 14.04 17.57
N ASN A 283 5.98 13.88 18.21
CA ASN A 283 7.14 14.75 18.05
C ASN A 283 8.36 14.00 17.51
N LEU A 284 9.07 14.64 16.58
CA LEU A 284 10.42 14.25 16.18
C LEU A 284 11.45 15.02 17.00
N ARG A 285 12.48 14.32 17.50
CA ARG A 285 13.61 14.95 18.22
C ARG A 285 14.96 14.43 17.73
N ILE A 286 16.04 15.08 18.13
CA ILE A 286 17.41 14.56 17.93
C ILE A 286 17.59 13.34 18.82
N SER A 287 18.22 12.27 18.29
CA SER A 287 18.45 11.07 19.11
C SER A 287 19.41 11.35 20.27
N ALA A 288 19.22 10.68 21.39
CA ALA A 288 20.10 10.83 22.56
C ALA A 288 21.57 10.56 22.21
N ALA A 289 21.82 9.60 21.30
CA ALA A 289 23.16 9.27 20.83
C ALA A 289 23.76 10.38 19.95
N ALA A 290 22.96 11.03 19.08
CA ALA A 290 23.41 12.13 18.23
C ALA A 290 23.60 13.44 19.01
N ALA A 291 22.80 13.66 20.06
CA ALA A 291 22.92 14.83 20.93
C ALA A 291 24.21 14.81 21.78
N GLY A 292 24.62 13.62 22.25
CA GLY A 292 25.76 13.47 23.15
C GLY A 292 25.60 14.27 24.46
N ASP A 293 26.71 14.62 25.11
CA ASP A 293 26.69 15.40 26.35
C ASP A 293 26.50 16.91 26.13
N GLY A 294 26.66 17.38 24.88
CA GLY A 294 26.70 18.81 24.55
C GLY A 294 25.34 19.45 24.26
N LEU A 295 24.35 18.66 23.86
CA LEU A 295 23.01 19.12 23.54
C LEU A 295 22.00 18.43 24.45
N THR A 296 21.18 19.21 25.14
CA THR A 296 20.00 18.71 25.86
C THR A 296 18.74 19.30 25.23
N GLY A 297 17.79 18.45 24.88
CA GLY A 297 16.57 18.87 24.20
C GLY A 297 15.74 17.68 23.74
N GLY A 298 14.44 17.72 24.04
CA GLY A 298 13.48 16.62 23.93
C GLY A 298 12.49 16.68 25.10
N ALA A 299 11.24 16.26 24.89
CA ALA A 299 10.12 16.40 25.85
C ALA A 299 9.66 17.85 26.15
N GLY A 300 9.57 18.70 25.13
CA GLY A 300 8.88 20.00 25.23
C GLY A 300 9.75 21.21 25.62
N SER A 301 11.07 21.05 25.74
CA SER A 301 12.01 22.18 25.89
C SER A 301 12.73 22.49 24.57
N THR A 302 13.00 23.78 24.30
CA THR A 302 13.87 24.21 23.19
C THR A 302 15.24 23.56 23.30
N LEU A 303 15.84 23.19 22.16
CA LEU A 303 17.22 22.70 22.07
C LEU A 303 18.15 23.61 22.88
N ALA A 304 18.78 23.06 23.90
CA ALA A 304 19.69 23.74 24.79
C ALA A 304 21.09 23.14 24.67
N VAL A 305 22.11 23.95 24.91
CA VAL A 305 23.49 23.49 25.04
C VAL A 305 23.73 23.23 26.52
N GLN A 306 24.23 22.05 26.87
CA GLN A 306 24.65 21.75 28.23
C GLN A 306 25.96 22.50 28.52
N ALA A 307 25.87 23.58 29.28
CA ALA A 307 27.03 24.25 29.83
C ALA A 307 27.53 23.49 31.06
N ASP A 308 28.84 23.28 31.17
CA ASP A 308 29.50 22.79 32.41
C ASP A 308 29.52 23.85 33.52
N GLY A 309 29.25 25.12 33.17
CA GLY A 309 29.29 26.26 34.08
C GLY A 309 30.70 26.81 34.32
N ASP A 310 31.73 26.13 33.81
CA ASP A 310 33.15 26.42 34.04
C ASP A 310 33.82 27.01 32.79
N THR A 311 33.54 26.48 31.60
CA THR A 311 34.16 26.91 30.33
C THR A 311 33.21 27.70 29.46
N VAL A 312 31.94 27.32 29.43
CA VAL A 312 30.89 27.95 28.65
C VAL A 312 29.70 28.23 29.55
N SER A 313 29.18 29.45 29.50
CA SER A 313 27.90 29.81 30.12
C SER A 313 26.88 30.16 29.05
N VAL A 314 25.66 29.66 29.21
CA VAL A 314 24.53 29.99 28.35
C VAL A 314 23.58 30.87 29.15
N SER A 315 23.29 32.06 28.62
CA SER A 315 22.35 33.01 29.20
C SER A 315 21.17 33.24 28.25
N ALA A 316 20.12 33.91 28.73
CA ALA A 316 19.01 34.36 27.88
C ALA A 316 19.46 35.23 26.69
N SER A 317 20.67 35.78 26.72
CA SER A 317 21.23 36.65 25.68
C SER A 317 22.29 35.96 24.79
N GLY A 318 22.56 34.66 24.99
CA GLY A 318 23.48 33.89 24.15
C GLY A 318 24.55 33.11 24.93
N VAL A 319 25.51 32.58 24.17
CA VAL A 319 26.63 31.75 24.64
C VAL A 319 27.85 32.63 24.90
N LYS A 320 28.49 32.47 26.06
CA LYS A 320 29.72 33.20 26.43
C LYS A 320 30.76 32.21 26.95
N ALA A 321 32.03 32.48 26.66
CA ALA A 321 33.13 31.84 27.38
C ALA A 321 33.12 32.38 28.83
N ASN A 322 33.23 31.48 29.80
CA ASN A 322 33.25 31.83 31.22
C ASN A 322 34.68 32.25 31.61
N THR A 323 35.06 33.50 31.31
CA THR A 323 36.32 34.07 31.79
C THR A 323 36.13 34.61 33.22
N GLN A 324 37.02 34.22 34.15
CA GLN A 324 36.94 34.62 35.56
C GLN A 324 37.05 36.14 35.79
N VAL A 325 36.47 36.53 36.92
CA VAL A 325 35.89 37.83 37.30
C VAL A 325 36.95 38.91 37.63
N ASP A 326 36.57 40.18 37.49
CA ASP A 326 37.33 41.41 37.84
C ASP A 326 37.79 41.53 39.32
N THR A 327 37.61 40.48 40.15
CA THR A 327 37.82 40.52 41.61
C THR A 327 39.29 40.61 42.02
N ASP A 328 40.21 40.06 41.24
CA ASP A 328 41.66 40.13 41.48
C ASP A 328 42.33 41.32 40.75
N LYS A 329 41.53 42.34 40.40
CA LYS A 329 42.01 43.61 39.83
C LYS A 329 42.13 44.69 40.90
N ASN A 330 43.13 45.56 40.74
CA ASN A 330 43.29 46.78 41.52
C ASN A 330 43.36 46.57 43.06
N VAL A 331 43.93 45.45 43.48
CA VAL A 331 44.16 45.08 44.88
C VAL A 331 45.21 46.01 45.50
N SER A 332 45.01 46.45 46.74
CA SER A 332 46.00 47.28 47.45
C SER A 332 47.28 46.49 47.73
N ALA A 333 48.43 47.09 47.43
CA ALA A 333 49.71 46.57 47.85
C ALA A 333 49.93 46.75 49.36
N SER A 334 50.76 45.88 49.92
CA SER A 334 51.37 46.05 51.23
C SER A 334 52.65 46.87 51.11
N LEU A 335 53.03 47.60 52.15
CA LEU A 335 54.33 48.27 52.22
C LEU A 335 55.43 47.20 52.31
N THR A 336 56.39 47.22 51.39
CA THR A 336 57.56 46.33 51.44
C THR A 336 58.81 47.13 51.82
N ALA A 337 59.74 46.48 52.52
CA ALA A 337 61.01 47.06 52.96
C ALA A 337 62.21 46.15 52.66
N SER A 338 61.95 44.92 52.23
CA SER A 338 62.95 43.93 51.85
C SER A 338 62.41 43.00 50.76
N ASP A 339 63.34 42.36 50.04
CA ASP A 339 62.99 41.28 49.12
C ASP A 339 62.23 40.17 49.83
N ASP A 340 61.27 39.59 49.10
CA ASP A 340 60.39 38.50 49.51
C ASP A 340 59.35 38.90 50.57
N ASP A 341 59.20 40.20 50.88
CA ASP A 341 58.08 40.71 51.68
C ASP A 341 56.74 40.42 50.97
N ALA A 342 55.68 40.20 51.77
CA ALA A 342 54.34 39.97 51.24
C ALA A 342 53.86 41.21 50.46
N ALA A 343 53.55 41.05 49.19
CA ALA A 343 53.20 42.14 48.27
C ALA A 343 51.78 42.68 48.50
N THR A 344 50.89 41.88 49.09
CA THR A 344 49.53 42.26 49.46
C THR A 344 49.01 41.36 50.58
N ALA A 345 48.01 41.84 51.32
CA ALA A 345 47.31 41.05 52.33
C ALA A 345 46.21 40.15 51.74
N ALA A 346 45.79 40.39 50.48
CA ALA A 346 44.78 39.59 49.81
C ALA A 346 45.42 38.34 49.18
N THR A 347 44.72 37.21 49.25
CA THR A 347 45.04 36.04 48.44
C THR A 347 44.24 36.07 47.14
N LEU A 348 44.62 35.24 46.17
CA LEU A 348 43.89 35.14 44.91
C LEU A 348 42.47 34.64 45.16
N THR A 349 41.48 35.28 44.54
CA THR A 349 40.11 34.77 44.55
C THR A 349 39.92 33.58 43.62
N SER A 350 40.85 33.35 42.69
CA SER A 350 40.88 32.17 41.83
C SER A 350 42.28 31.67 41.49
N ALA A 351 42.41 30.35 41.26
CA ALA A 351 43.64 29.72 40.81
C ALA A 351 43.70 29.68 39.27
N PRO A 352 44.89 29.73 38.64
CA PRO A 352 45.04 29.46 37.22
C PRO A 352 44.47 28.09 36.86
N VAL A 353 43.64 28.01 35.82
CA VAL A 353 43.06 26.74 35.35
C VAL A 353 44.08 25.97 34.48
N GLY A 354 44.26 24.68 34.76
CA GLY A 354 45.11 23.79 33.96
C GLY A 354 46.57 24.21 33.87
N SER A 355 47.11 24.31 32.66
CA SER A 355 48.47 24.82 32.35
C SER A 355 48.51 26.34 32.11
N GLY A 356 47.47 27.08 32.54
CA GLY A 356 47.41 28.53 32.44
C GLY A 356 48.47 29.24 33.30
N TYR A 357 48.65 30.54 33.06
CA TYR A 357 49.60 31.37 33.79
C TYR A 357 48.95 32.69 34.25
N VAL A 358 49.58 33.34 35.23
CA VAL A 358 49.14 34.63 35.76
C VAL A 358 50.05 35.73 35.23
N ARG A 359 49.47 36.74 34.58
CA ARG A 359 50.15 38.03 34.37
C ARG A 359 49.82 38.97 35.51
N THR A 360 50.82 39.64 36.03
CA THR A 360 50.64 40.60 37.12
C THR A 360 51.01 41.99 36.63
N PHE A 361 50.22 42.97 37.05
CA PHE A 361 50.48 44.38 36.78
C PHE A 361 50.54 45.16 38.09
N VAL A 362 51.56 45.98 38.27
CA VAL A 362 51.67 46.94 39.37
C VAL A 362 51.47 48.33 38.80
N ASN A 363 50.46 49.06 39.27
CA ASN A 363 50.04 50.36 38.74
C ASN A 363 49.80 50.36 37.22
N GLY A 364 49.37 49.21 36.68
CA GLY A 364 49.15 49.02 35.24
C GLY A 364 50.40 48.67 34.42
N VAL A 365 51.58 48.56 35.04
CA VAL A 365 52.81 48.11 34.39
C VAL A 365 53.00 46.62 34.64
N GLY A 366 53.20 45.85 33.57
CA GLY A 366 53.42 44.40 33.67
C GLY A 366 54.73 44.10 34.36
N VAL A 367 54.70 43.16 35.30
CA VAL A 367 55.88 42.69 36.05
C VAL A 367 56.22 41.25 35.71
N VAL A 368 57.48 40.88 35.87
CA VAL A 368 57.96 39.52 35.62
C VAL A 368 57.62 38.63 36.82
N VAL A 369 56.74 37.66 36.57
CA VAL A 369 56.29 36.69 37.57
C VAL A 369 57.13 35.41 37.50
N GLY A 370 57.62 34.94 38.65
CA GLY A 370 58.39 33.70 38.75
C GLY A 370 57.53 32.45 38.60
N ASP A 371 57.97 31.53 37.73
CA ASP A 371 57.39 30.20 37.54
C ASP A 371 58.25 29.15 38.28
N GLY A 372 58.00 28.98 39.58
CA GLY A 372 58.75 28.03 40.42
C GLY A 372 60.17 28.48 40.78
N VAL A 373 60.57 29.69 40.38
CA VAL A 373 61.90 30.25 40.61
C VAL A 373 61.82 31.68 41.14
N LYS A 374 62.81 32.05 41.97
CA LYS A 374 62.99 33.43 42.45
C LYS A 374 64.15 34.16 41.79
N THR A 375 64.97 33.46 41.01
CA THR A 375 66.23 33.97 40.46
C THR A 375 66.03 34.63 39.09
N GLY A 376 67.01 35.43 38.66
CA GLY A 376 66.93 36.18 37.41
C GLY A 376 66.12 37.47 37.58
N GLU A 377 65.47 37.91 36.51
CA GLU A 377 64.66 39.14 36.46
C GLU A 377 63.27 38.98 37.09
N VAL A 378 63.11 38.07 38.06
CA VAL A 378 61.83 37.83 38.73
C VAL A 378 61.56 38.90 39.78
N GLU A 379 60.54 39.70 39.53
CA GLU A 379 60.11 40.85 40.33
C GLU A 379 59.04 40.46 41.37
N LEU A 380 58.26 39.41 41.07
CA LEU A 380 57.18 38.91 41.93
C LEU A 380 57.06 37.39 41.82
N PHE A 381 56.68 36.71 42.90
CA PHE A 381 56.38 35.28 42.87
C PHE A 381 55.24 34.91 43.82
N PHE A 382 54.67 33.73 43.58
CA PHE A 382 53.64 33.14 44.44
C PHE A 382 54.27 32.11 45.38
N SER A 383 53.76 32.02 46.60
CA SER A 383 54.30 31.12 47.63
C SER A 383 53.19 30.49 48.47
N ALA A 384 53.41 29.24 48.92
CA ALA A 384 52.54 28.55 49.87
C ALA A 384 53.10 28.56 51.31
N ASP A 385 54.34 29.04 51.51
CA ASP A 385 55.09 28.91 52.76
C ASP A 385 55.62 30.27 53.26
N GLY A 386 54.80 31.31 53.08
CA GLY A 386 55.09 32.66 53.57
C GLY A 386 56.28 33.32 52.89
N GLY A 387 56.55 32.94 51.63
CA GLY A 387 57.59 33.55 50.81
C GLY A 387 58.89 32.79 50.80
N THR A 388 58.97 31.57 51.35
CA THR A 388 60.21 30.80 51.39
C THR A 388 60.53 30.15 50.03
N THR A 389 59.54 29.55 49.38
CA THR A 389 59.64 28.92 48.06
C THR A 389 58.71 29.58 47.04
N ALA A 390 59.15 29.62 45.78
CA ALA A 390 58.32 30.07 44.66
C ALA A 390 57.55 28.89 44.07
N LEU A 391 56.26 29.09 43.81
CA LEU A 391 55.38 28.12 43.17
C LEU A 391 55.47 28.25 41.64
N ALA A 392 55.42 27.10 40.96
CA ALA A 392 55.17 27.07 39.52
C ALA A 392 53.73 27.51 39.22
N PHE A 393 53.45 28.02 38.03
CA PHE A 393 52.12 28.54 37.66
C PHE A 393 51.00 27.52 37.89
N GLY A 394 51.24 26.26 37.53
CA GLY A 394 50.28 25.16 37.75
C GLY A 394 50.12 24.70 39.20
N ALA A 395 50.94 25.22 40.13
CA ALA A 395 50.86 24.92 41.57
C ALA A 395 50.26 26.08 42.38
N ILE A 396 49.91 27.19 41.72
CA ILE A 396 49.24 28.33 42.37
C ILE A 396 47.83 27.92 42.75
N THR A 397 47.43 28.24 43.98
CA THR A 397 46.09 28.00 44.52
C THR A 397 45.50 29.29 45.07
N THR A 398 44.21 29.32 45.43
CA THR A 398 43.59 30.49 46.08
C THR A 398 44.18 30.79 47.47
N SER A 399 44.92 29.86 48.07
CA SER A 399 45.67 30.07 49.31
C SER A 399 47.10 30.58 49.11
N SER A 400 47.57 30.69 47.86
CA SER A 400 48.91 31.20 47.58
C SER A 400 49.01 32.68 47.93
N THR A 401 50.08 33.02 48.64
CA THR A 401 50.46 34.39 49.00
C THR A 401 51.41 34.97 47.97
N ILE A 402 51.37 36.29 47.78
CA ILE A 402 52.15 37.00 46.76
C ILE A 402 53.31 37.73 47.43
N HIS A 403 54.51 37.61 46.85
CA HIS A 403 55.73 38.18 47.41
C HIS A 403 56.45 39.05 46.38
N TRP A 404 56.94 40.20 46.85
CA TRP A 404 57.58 41.22 46.02
C TRP A 404 59.09 41.18 46.18
N ARG A 405 59.82 41.41 45.10
CA ARG A 405 61.28 41.49 45.10
C ARG A 405 61.72 42.87 44.64
N GLY A 406 61.69 43.82 45.57
CA GLY A 406 61.95 45.23 45.28
C GLY A 406 63.36 45.49 44.73
N SER A 407 64.33 44.65 45.07
CA SER A 407 65.68 44.75 44.50
C SER A 407 65.72 44.44 43.00
N GLN A 408 64.84 43.56 42.51
CA GLN A 408 64.76 43.21 41.08
C GLN A 408 63.85 44.16 40.30
N ALA A 409 62.73 44.55 40.90
CA ALA A 409 61.81 45.52 40.30
C ALA A 409 62.38 46.95 40.30
N GLY A 410 63.42 47.20 41.09
CA GLY A 410 64.06 48.51 41.25
C GLY A 410 63.32 49.47 42.19
N PHE A 411 62.27 49.02 42.87
CA PHE A 411 61.53 49.79 43.88
C PHE A 411 60.79 48.88 44.87
N GLU A 412 60.55 49.38 46.08
CA GLU A 412 59.68 48.76 47.07
C GLU A 412 58.23 49.23 46.89
N LEU A 413 57.25 48.35 47.14
CA LEU A 413 55.84 48.68 47.07
C LEU A 413 55.43 49.61 48.21
N ALA A 414 54.60 50.59 47.90
CA ALA A 414 53.90 51.43 48.85
C ALA A 414 52.43 51.02 48.94
N THR A 415 51.74 51.36 50.04
CA THR A 415 50.30 51.07 50.21
C THR A 415 49.39 51.80 49.21
N THR A 416 49.94 52.76 48.47
CA THR A 416 49.26 53.45 47.37
C THR A 416 49.27 52.65 46.07
N ASP A 417 50.17 51.67 45.94
CA ASP A 417 50.30 50.87 44.72
C ASP A 417 49.15 49.88 44.58
N ARG A 418 48.85 49.54 43.32
CA ARG A 418 47.72 48.69 42.95
C ARG A 418 48.19 47.53 42.11
N ILE A 419 47.84 46.32 42.55
CA ILE A 419 48.21 45.06 41.90
C ILE A 419 46.98 44.49 41.20
N SER A 420 47.14 44.06 39.95
CA SER A 420 46.09 43.40 39.18
C SER A 420 46.60 42.09 38.58
N PHE A 421 45.78 41.05 38.65
CA PHE A 421 46.10 39.72 38.11
C PHE A 421 45.23 39.40 36.89
N ASP A 422 45.87 38.92 35.82
CA ASP A 422 45.24 38.41 34.60
C ASP A 422 45.48 36.91 34.49
N TYR A 423 44.41 36.13 34.60
CA TYR A 423 44.45 34.68 34.43
C TYR A 423 44.27 34.33 32.96
N LEU A 424 45.24 33.63 32.39
CA LEU A 424 45.17 33.19 31.00
C LEU A 424 45.14 31.67 30.92
N ALA A 425 44.04 31.17 30.40
CA ALA A 425 43.96 29.78 29.96
C ALA A 425 44.74 29.62 28.65
N ILE A 426 45.51 28.53 28.56
CA ILE A 426 46.04 28.05 27.29
C ILE A 426 45.00 27.04 26.78
N ILE A 427 44.27 27.40 25.72
CA ILE A 427 43.33 26.52 25.01
C ILE A 427 44.11 25.70 23.99
#